data_AF-A0A6P8TAC8-F1
#
_entry.id   AF-A0A6P8TAC8-F1
#
_cell.length_a   1.000
_cell.length_b   1.000
_cell.length_c   1.000
_cell.angle_alpha   90.00
_cell.angle_beta   90.00
_cell.angle_gamma   90.00
#
_symmetry.space_group_name_H-M   'P 1'
#
loop_
_entity.id
_entity.type
_entity.pdbx_description
1 polymer ?
#
loop_
_entity_poly.entity_id
_entity_poly.type
_entity_poly.pdbx_seq_one_letter_code
_entity_poly.pdbx_strand_id
1 'polypeptide(L)'
;MTTTANWVANGASLEDCHSNIFSLAELTGIKWRCYSFRSSGEYGPVISAPAQDDPVLRSFMRCVQANLLCVWRRKIKPDAKELWIFWWGEEPNLSDVIHHELEERRTEG
;
A
#
# COMPACT_ATOMS: atom_id res chain seq x y z
N MET A 1 -49.52 -38.28 9.13
CA MET A 1 -48.88 -37.26 9.99
C MET A 1 -47.47 -37.04 9.45
N THR A 2 -47.28 -35.96 8.70
CA THR A 2 -45.97 -35.55 8.16
C THR A 2 -45.45 -34.43 9.06
N THR A 3 -44.38 -34.72 9.78
CA THR A 3 -43.76 -33.81 10.74
C THR A 3 -42.99 -32.72 9.99
N THR A 4 -43.48 -31.48 10.03
CA THR A 4 -42.76 -30.30 9.55
C THR A 4 -41.58 -30.03 10.49
N ALA A 5 -40.36 -30.15 9.98
CA ALA A 5 -39.16 -29.75 10.70
C ALA A 5 -39.18 -28.23 10.89
N ASN A 6 -39.50 -27.79 12.12
CA ASN A 6 -39.34 -26.40 12.54
C ASN A 6 -37.86 -26.09 12.63
N TRP A 7 -37.33 -25.38 11.64
CA TRP A 7 -36.07 -24.65 11.75
C TRP A 7 -36.26 -23.52 12.76
N VAL A 8 -36.11 -23.85 14.05
CA VAL A 8 -35.96 -22.84 15.10
C VAL A 8 -34.64 -22.13 14.82
N ALA A 9 -34.70 -21.02 14.09
CA ALA A 9 -33.63 -20.04 14.10
C ALA A 9 -33.48 -19.58 15.56
N ASN A 10 -32.30 -19.77 16.16
CA ASN A 10 -32.03 -19.48 17.58
C ASN A 10 -32.09 -17.97 17.92
N GLY A 11 -32.86 -17.15 17.19
CA GLY A 11 -32.95 -15.70 17.39
C GLY A 11 -31.62 -14.94 17.23
N ALA A 12 -30.54 -15.63 16.85
CA ALA A 12 -29.19 -15.08 16.68
C ALA A 12 -28.94 -14.55 15.28
N SER A 13 -30.01 -14.23 14.54
CA SER A 13 -29.88 -13.74 13.17
C SER A 13 -29.41 -12.30 13.19
N LEU A 14 -28.25 -12.05 12.59
CA LEU A 14 -27.62 -10.72 12.54
C LEU A 14 -28.17 -9.87 11.38
N GLU A 15 -29.20 -10.34 10.70
CA GLU A 15 -29.79 -9.75 9.48
C GLU A 15 -30.37 -8.35 9.77
N ASP A 16 -30.84 -8.11 11.00
CA ASP A 16 -31.41 -6.84 11.47
C ASP A 16 -30.48 -6.06 12.42
N CYS A 17 -29.21 -6.47 12.54
CA CYS A 17 -28.25 -5.79 13.40
C CYS A 17 -27.66 -4.57 12.70
N HIS A 18 -28.09 -3.37 13.09
CA HIS A 18 -27.48 -2.13 12.64
C HIS A 18 -26.13 -1.89 13.34
N SER A 19 -25.09 -1.67 12.55
CA SER A 19 -23.76 -1.27 13.02
C SER A 19 -23.44 0.17 12.59
N ASN A 20 -22.52 0.83 13.30
CA ASN A 20 -21.94 2.10 12.87
C ASN A 20 -20.81 1.92 11.84
N ILE A 21 -20.62 0.70 11.32
CA ILE A 21 -19.69 0.37 10.25
C ILE A 21 -20.40 0.54 8.91
N PHE A 22 -19.90 1.46 8.09
CA PHE A 22 -20.39 1.71 6.74
C PHE A 22 -19.33 1.27 5.71
N SER A 23 -19.70 0.40 4.77
CA SER A 23 -18.84 0.11 3.61
C SER A 23 -18.93 1.29 2.65
N LEU A 24 -17.84 2.06 2.54
CA LEU A 24 -17.78 3.23 1.66
C LEU A 24 -17.38 2.86 0.23
N ALA A 25 -16.54 1.84 0.07
CA ALA A 25 -16.10 1.34 -1.22
C ALA A 25 -15.55 -0.08 -1.08
N GLU A 26 -15.84 -0.93 -2.06
CA GLU A 26 -15.14 -2.20 -2.26
C GLU A 26 -13.93 -1.95 -3.15
N LEU A 27 -12.73 -2.00 -2.57
CA LEU A 27 -11.46 -1.75 -3.26
C LEU A 27 -10.84 -3.04 -3.80
N THR A 28 -11.65 -3.88 -4.45
CA THR A 28 -11.17 -5.11 -5.07
C THR A 28 -10.25 -4.78 -6.25
N GLY A 29 -9.11 -5.46 -6.32
CA GLY A 29 -8.16 -5.32 -7.44
C GLY A 29 -7.21 -4.12 -7.35
N ILE A 30 -7.10 -3.43 -6.21
CA ILE A 30 -5.97 -2.51 -6.00
C ILE A 30 -4.67 -3.32 -6.02
N LYS A 31 -3.75 -2.91 -6.88
CA LYS A 31 -2.38 -3.40 -6.98
C LYS A 31 -1.43 -2.39 -6.39
N TRP A 32 -0.27 -2.86 -5.94
CA TRP A 32 0.74 -1.99 -5.38
C TRP A 32 2.15 -2.48 -5.71
N ARG A 33 3.09 -1.54 -5.67
CA ARG A 33 4.53 -1.80 -5.73
C ARG A 33 5.22 -1.01 -4.64
N CYS A 34 6.17 -1.65 -3.97
CA CYS A 34 6.98 -0.99 -2.97
C CYS A 34 8.42 -0.87 -3.43
N TYR A 35 8.99 0.32 -3.31
CA TYR A 35 10.37 0.61 -3.62
C TYR A 35 11.14 1.02 -2.36
N SER A 36 12.38 0.59 -2.26
CA SER A 36 13.31 1.02 -1.22
C SER A 36 14.70 1.21 -1.79
N PHE A 37 15.47 2.11 -1.17
CA PHE A 37 16.87 2.31 -1.54
C PHE A 37 17.69 1.05 -1.26
N ARG A 38 18.58 0.69 -2.20
CA ARG A 38 19.56 -0.39 -1.99
C ARG A 38 20.58 0.04 -0.95
N SER A 39 20.36 -0.32 0.31
CA SER A 39 21.43 -0.21 1.29
C SER A 39 22.41 -1.37 1.05
N SER A 40 23.37 -1.21 0.13
CA SER A 40 24.60 -2.01 0.19
C SER A 40 25.19 -1.75 1.58
N GLY A 41 25.41 -2.81 2.36
CA GLY A 41 25.71 -2.74 3.79
C GLY A 41 26.58 -1.55 4.22
N GLU A 42 26.20 -0.98 5.37
CA GLU A 42 26.80 0.17 6.04
C GLU A 42 26.26 1.54 5.58
N TYR A 43 25.28 2.02 6.37
CA TYR A 43 24.76 3.38 6.37
C TYR A 43 24.11 3.84 5.05
N GLY A 44 22.77 3.75 5.01
CA GLY A 44 21.95 4.49 4.04
C GLY A 44 22.27 6.00 4.09
N PRO A 45 21.85 6.78 3.07
CA PRO A 45 22.24 8.17 2.91
C PRO A 45 22.06 8.90 4.24
N VAL A 46 23.19 9.39 4.75
CA VAL A 46 23.29 10.15 6.00
C VAL A 46 22.15 11.17 5.98
N ILE A 47 21.45 11.26 7.11
CA ILE A 47 20.22 12.03 7.41
C ILE A 47 20.35 13.56 7.13
N SER A 48 21.41 13.98 6.45
CA SER A 48 21.84 15.33 6.15
C SER A 48 21.82 15.68 4.66
N ALA A 49 21.59 14.71 3.76
CA ALA A 49 21.47 15.03 2.34
C ALA A 49 20.17 15.85 2.12
N PRO A 50 20.23 17.03 1.46
CA PRO A 50 19.05 17.82 1.12
C PRO A 50 17.94 16.93 0.54
N ALA A 51 16.65 17.25 0.77
CA ALA A 51 15.53 16.44 0.26
C ALA A 51 15.56 16.21 -1.27
N GLN A 52 16.29 17.04 -2.00
CA GLN A 52 16.56 16.91 -3.43
C GLN A 52 17.45 15.69 -3.77
N ASP A 53 18.27 15.24 -2.83
CA ASP A 53 19.22 14.13 -2.97
C ASP A 53 18.67 12.82 -2.42
N ASP A 54 17.48 12.83 -1.82
CA ASP A 54 16.82 11.60 -1.37
C ASP A 54 16.06 10.92 -2.51
N PRO A 55 16.44 9.70 -2.91
CA PRO A 55 15.83 9.03 -4.07
C PRO A 55 14.36 8.67 -3.84
N VAL A 56 13.93 8.42 -2.59
CA VAL A 56 12.52 8.15 -2.25
C VAL A 56 11.70 9.43 -2.36
N LEU A 57 12.16 10.54 -1.77
CA LEU A 57 11.43 11.82 -1.83
C LEU A 57 11.37 12.38 -3.26
N ARG A 58 12.47 12.26 -4.02
CA ARG A 58 12.52 12.65 -5.43
C ARG A 58 11.50 11.85 -6.26
N SER A 59 11.47 10.53 -6.08
CA SER A 59 10.50 9.66 -6.78
C SER A 59 9.06 9.96 -6.36
N PHE A 60 8.82 10.22 -5.06
CA PHE A 60 7.50 10.62 -4.56
C PHE A 60 7.00 11.90 -5.23
N MET A 61 7.83 12.95 -5.32
CA MET A 61 7.45 14.19 -6.00
C MET A 61 7.10 13.95 -7.48
N ARG A 62 7.88 13.12 -8.18
CA ARG A 62 7.58 12.74 -9.57
C ARG A 62 6.28 11.95 -9.68
N CYS A 63 5.99 11.05 -8.73
CA CYS A 63 4.73 10.30 -8.70
C CYS A 63 3.53 11.24 -8.56
N VAL A 64 3.61 12.21 -7.65
CA VAL A 64 2.55 13.23 -7.46
C VAL A 64 2.35 14.05 -8.73
N GLN A 65 3.43 14.49 -9.37
CA GLN A 65 3.36 15.23 -10.65
C GLN A 65 2.75 14.41 -11.79
N ALA A 66 3.01 13.09 -11.81
CA ALA A 66 2.43 12.15 -12.76
C ALA A 66 1.01 11.67 -12.39
N ASN A 67 0.39 12.26 -11.35
CA ASN A 67 -0.93 11.89 -10.84
C ASN A 67 -1.06 10.41 -10.43
N LEU A 68 0.02 9.84 -9.88
CA LEU A 68 0.04 8.49 -9.33
C LEU A 68 -0.34 8.50 -7.85
N LEU A 69 -1.23 7.58 -7.46
CA LEU A 69 -1.54 7.34 -6.05
C LEU A 69 -0.32 6.72 -5.38
N CYS A 70 0.33 7.48 -4.51
CA CYS A 70 1.57 7.06 -3.87
C CYS A 70 1.70 7.59 -2.44
N VAL A 71 2.43 6.87 -1.60
CA VAL A 71 2.80 7.32 -0.26
C VAL A 71 4.24 6.95 0.01
N TRP A 72 4.93 7.72 0.85
CA TRP A 72 6.23 7.31 1.38
C TRP A 72 6.14 7.18 2.90
N ARG A 73 6.97 6.32 3.47
CA ARG A 73 7.09 6.16 4.92
C ARG A 73 8.55 6.02 5.34
N ARG A 74 8.85 6.45 6.57
CA ARG A 74 10.12 6.19 7.24
C ARG A 74 9.93 5.05 8.25
N LYS A 75 10.71 3.99 8.13
CA LYS A 75 10.81 2.93 9.14
C LYS A 75 11.76 3.37 10.25
N ILE A 76 11.39 3.07 11.49
CA ILE A 76 12.21 3.41 12.66
C ILE A 76 13.41 2.46 12.76
N LYS A 77 13.26 1.18 12.39
CA LYS A 77 14.33 0.17 12.34
C LYS A 77 14.09 -0.85 11.22
N PRO A 78 15.07 -1.13 10.33
CA PRO A 78 16.23 -0.26 10.05
C PRO A 78 15.74 1.14 9.61
N ASP A 79 16.55 2.19 9.84
CA ASP A 79 16.21 3.55 9.37
C ASP A 79 16.24 3.57 7.84
N ALA A 80 15.06 3.36 7.25
CA ALA A 80 14.89 3.17 5.83
C ALA A 80 13.62 3.90 5.38
N LYS A 81 13.72 4.53 4.21
CA LYS A 81 12.56 5.13 3.54
C LYS A 81 12.05 4.18 2.49
N GLU A 82 10.73 4.14 2.37
CA GLU A 82 10.04 3.29 1.40
C GLU A 82 9.01 4.11 0.66
N LEU A 83 8.95 3.92 -0.66
CA LEU A 83 7.90 4.45 -1.52
C LEU A 83 6.91 3.33 -1.84
N TRP A 84 5.63 3.63 -1.77
CA TRP A 84 4.54 2.76 -2.16
C TRP A 84 3.74 3.44 -3.24
N ILE A 85 3.45 2.71 -4.33
CA ILE A 85 2.61 3.16 -5.42
C ILE A 85 1.44 2.20 -5.53
N PHE A 86 0.24 2.75 -5.69
CA PHE A 86 -1.01 2.00 -5.77
C PHE A 86 -1.71 2.34 -7.09
N TRP A 87 -2.35 1.35 -7.68
CA TRP A 87 -3.16 1.55 -8.88
C TRP A 87 -4.27 0.51 -8.98
N TRP A 88 -5.23 0.80 -9.84
CA TRP A 88 -6.30 -0.11 -10.23
C TRP A 88 -6.31 -0.21 -11.76
N GLY A 89 -6.66 -1.37 -12.31
CA GLY A 89 -6.62 -1.58 -13.77
C GLY A 89 -5.20 -1.88 -14.28
N GLU A 90 -4.74 -1.22 -15.34
CA GLU A 90 -3.43 -1.46 -15.95
C GLU A 90 -2.26 -0.89 -15.13
N GLU A 91 -1.06 -1.46 -15.29
CA GLU A 91 0.14 -0.96 -14.60
C GLU A 91 0.57 0.40 -15.17
N PRO A 92 0.74 1.45 -14.33
CA PRO A 92 1.25 2.73 -14.80
C PRO A 92 2.71 2.62 -15.25
N ASN A 93 3.13 3.48 -16.18
CA ASN A 93 4.54 3.59 -16.55
C ASN A 93 5.33 4.24 -15.41
N LEU A 94 6.28 3.49 -14.83
CA LEU A 94 7.10 3.92 -13.69
C LEU A 94 8.54 4.26 -14.07
N SER A 95 8.95 4.08 -15.32
CA SER A 95 10.36 4.16 -15.74
C SER A 95 11.00 5.53 -15.52
N ASP A 96 10.28 6.62 -15.76
CA ASP A 96 10.80 7.99 -15.59
C ASP A 96 10.52 8.57 -14.19
N VAL A 97 9.65 7.89 -13.44
CA VAL A 97 9.15 8.35 -12.15
C VAL A 97 10.03 7.84 -11.01
N ILE A 98 10.49 6.60 -11.12
CA ILE A 98 11.28 5.93 -10.09
C ILE A 98 12.76 6.24 -10.27
N HIS A 99 13.43 6.68 -9.21
CA HIS A 99 14.87 6.87 -9.21
C HIS A 99 15.59 5.53 -9.39
N HIS A 100 16.62 5.49 -10.24
CA HIS A 100 17.36 4.28 -10.61
C HIS A 100 18.03 3.55 -9.42
N GLU A 101 18.25 4.25 -8.30
CA GLU A 101 18.80 3.67 -7.06
C GLU A 101 17.75 2.97 -6.19
N LEU A 102 16.47 3.10 -6.53
CA LEU A 102 15.40 2.41 -5.84
C LEU A 102 15.16 1.04 -6.46
N GLU A 103 15.06 0.03 -5.61
CA GLU A 103 14.68 -1.32 -6.01
C GLU A 103 13.27 -1.65 -5.55
N GLU A 104 12.55 -2.38 -6.41
CA GLU A 104 11.30 -3.00 -6.04
C GLU A 104 11.56 -4.06 -4.97
N ARG A 105 10.91 -3.89 -3.81
CA ARG A 105 10.94 -4.89 -2.75
C ARG A 105 10.05 -6.04 -3.18
N ARG A 106 10.66 -7.22 -3.36
CA ARG A 106 9.91 -8.47 -3.44
C ARG A 106 9.20 -8.69 -2.11
N THR A 107 7.87 -8.65 -2.13
CA THR A 107 7.07 -9.18 -1.02
C THR A 107 7.23 -10.70 -1.05
N GLU A 108 8.07 -11.22 -0.16
CA GLU A 108 8.03 -12.64 0.19
C GLU A 108 6.65 -12.88 0.83
N GLY A 109 5.86 -13.75 0.19
CA GLY A 109 4.48 -14.07 0.59
C GLY A 109 4.40 -15.08 1.72
#